data_AF-A0A9E5ICH1-F1
#
_entry.id   AF-A0A9E5ICH1-F1
#
_cell.length_a   1.000
_cell.length_b   1.000
_cell.length_c   1.000
_cell.angle_alpha   90.00
_cell.angle_beta   90.00
_cell.angle_gamma   90.00
#
_symmetry.space_group_name_H-M   'P 1'
#
loop_
_entity.id
_entity.type
_entity.pdbx_description
1 polymer ?
#
loop_
_entity_poly.entity_id
_entity_poly.type
_entity_poly.pdbx_seq_one_letter_code
_entity_poly.pdbx_strand_id
1 'polypeptide(L)' 'METGAITQYVDFAQIVLYMFWIFFFGLVYYLLQENHRDGYPLEPINGRD' A
#
# COMPACT_ATOMS: atom_id res chain seq x y z
N MET A 1 -26.22 22.91 -4.15
CA MET A 1 -25.87 22.19 -2.90
C MET A 1 -24.55 21.51 -3.20
N GLU A 2 -23.45 21.93 -2.57
CA GLU A 2 -22.18 21.22 -2.72
C GLU A 2 -22.21 19.97 -1.85
N THR A 3 -22.65 18.86 -2.44
CA THR A 3 -22.72 17.57 -1.75
C THR A 3 -21.31 17.01 -1.63
N GLY A 4 -20.71 17.07 -0.44
CA GLY A 4 -19.44 16.41 -0.15
C GLY A 4 -18.25 17.32 0.15
N ALA A 5 -18.41 18.65 0.16
CA ALA A 5 -17.37 19.58 0.60
C ALA A 5 -17.25 19.58 2.14
N ILE A 6 -16.03 19.46 2.65
CA ILE A 6 -15.70 19.51 4.09
C ILE A 6 -15.02 20.86 4.42
N THR A 7 -14.20 21.37 3.50
CA THR A 7 -13.66 22.75 3.53
C THR A 7 -13.68 23.33 2.11
N GLN A 8 -13.24 24.59 1.93
CA GLN A 8 -13.14 25.24 0.61
C GLN A 8 -12.27 24.47 -0.40
N TYR A 9 -11.35 23.61 0.05
CA TYR A 9 -10.43 22.87 -0.82
C TYR A 9 -10.40 21.35 -0.57
N VAL A 10 -11.24 20.85 0.35
CA VAL A 10 -11.24 19.44 0.75
C VAL A 10 -12.64 18.89 0.65
N ASP A 11 -12.79 17.76 -0.02
CA ASP A 11 -14.02 17.02 -0.16
C ASP A 11 -13.89 15.57 0.33
N PHE A 12 -15.02 14.90 0.48
CA PHE A 12 -15.09 13.54 1.00
C PHE A 12 -14.38 12.52 0.08
N ALA A 13 -14.44 12.70 -1.24
CA ALA A 13 -13.79 11.79 -2.19
C ALA A 13 -12.26 11.87 -2.05
N GLN A 14 -11.71 13.08 -1.84
CA GLN A 14 -10.29 13.28 -1.60
C GLN A 14 -9.81 12.54 -0.33
N ILE A 15 -10.54 12.65 0.79
CA ILE A 15 -10.16 11.98 2.03
C ILE A 15 -10.21 10.46 1.86
N VAL A 16 -11.27 9.93 1.25
CA VAL A 16 -11.41 8.49 0.97
C VAL A 16 -10.27 8.00 0.07
N LEU A 17 -9.88 8.77 -0.95
CA LEU A 17 -8.76 8.44 -1.82
C LEU A 17 -7.43 8.36 -1.05
N TYR A 18 -7.14 9.30 -0.16
CA TYR A 18 -5.92 9.25 0.66
C TYR A 18 -5.94 8.10 1.68
N MET A 19 -7.09 7.83 2.30
CA MET A 19 -7.23 6.67 3.18
C MET A 19 -7.01 5.36 2.43
N PHE A 20 -7.55 5.24 1.20
CA PHE A 20 -7.30 4.10 0.33
C PHE A 20 -5.80 3.92 0.06
N TRP A 21 -5.08 4.98 -0.33
CA TRP A 21 -3.65 4.87 -0.63
C TRP A 21 -2.82 4.49 0.60
N ILE A 22 -3.09 5.08 1.76
CA ILE A 22 -2.40 4.73 3.02
C ILE A 22 -2.63 3.25 3.35
N PHE A 23 -3.89 2.79 3.27
CA PHE A 23 -4.22 1.39 3.50
C PHE A 23 -3.55 0.47 2.47
N PHE A 24 -3.58 0.85 1.19
CA PHE A 24 -3.04 0.05 0.10
C PHE A 24 -1.52 -0.12 0.22
N PHE A 25 -0.76 0.96 0.44
CA PHE A 25 0.68 0.85 0.69
C PHE A 25 0.99 0.06 1.96
N GLY A 26 0.19 0.24 3.02
CA GLY A 26 0.29 -0.56 4.24
C GLY A 26 0.08 -2.06 3.98
N LEU A 27 -0.91 -2.41 3.16
CA LEU A 27 -1.20 -3.79 2.76
C LEU A 27 -0.07 -4.38 1.93
N VAL A 28 0.45 -3.64 0.95
CA VAL A 28 1.60 -4.07 0.13
C VAL A 28 2.81 -4.35 1.03
N TYR A 29 3.10 -3.46 1.98
CA TYR A 29 4.18 -3.65 2.95
C TYR A 29 3.96 -4.90 3.82
N TYR A 30 2.74 -5.06 4.36
CA TYR A 30 2.38 -6.22 5.18
C TYR A 30 2.53 -7.53 4.41
N LEU A 31 2.01 -7.59 3.18
CA LEU A 31 2.11 -8.77 2.32
C LEU A 31 3.56 -9.07 1.94
N LEU A 32 4.38 -8.04 1.68
CA LEU A 32 5.80 -8.24 1.41
C LEU A 32 6.52 -8.88 2.61
N GLN A 33 6.17 -8.46 3.83
CA GLN A 33 6.71 -9.06 5.04
C GLN A 33 6.22 -10.50 5.25
N GLU A 34 4.94 -10.77 5.02
CA GLU A 34 4.37 -12.11 5.11
C GLU A 34 4.94 -13.07 4.04
N ASN A 35 5.26 -12.56 2.85
CA ASN A 35 5.91 -13.35 1.79
C ASN A 35 7.29 -13.88 2.23
N HIS A 36 7.95 -13.23 3.18
CA HIS A 36 9.27 -13.66 3.69
C HIS A 36 9.19 -14.81 4.70
N ARG A 37 8.00 -15.33 5.01
CA ARG A 37 7.84 -16.38 6.03
C ARG A 37 8.33 -17.75 5.55
N ASP A 38 8.30 -18.01 4.25
CA ASP A 38 8.72 -19.28 3.67
C ASP A 38 9.75 -19.07 2.55
N GLY A 39 10.88 -19.78 2.61
CA GLY A 39 11.86 -19.81 1.52
C GLY A 39 12.84 -18.64 1.44
N TYR A 40 12.94 -17.81 2.48
CA TYR A 40 13.92 -16.72 2.58
C TYR A 40 15.05 -17.04 3.58
N PRO A 41 16.27 -16.51 3.36
CA PRO A 41 16.68 -15.69 2.20
C PRO A 41 16.76 -16.52 0.92
N LEU A 42 16.40 -15.92 -0.21
CA LEU A 42 16.50 -16.56 -1.52
C LEU A 42 17.97 -16.91 -1.80
N GLU A 43 18.25 -18.15 -2.23
CA GLU A 43 19.58 -18.52 -2.68
C GLU A 43 19.95 -17.68 -3.91
N PRO A 44 21.05 -16.90 -3.86
CA PRO A 44 21.50 -16.17 -5.03
C PRO A 44 22.01 -17.18 -6.05
N ILE A 45 21.48 -17.13 -7.28
CA ILE A 45 22.05 -17.87 -8.41
C ILE A 45 23.45 -17.30 -8.67
N ASN A 46 24.48 -17.97 -8.17
CA ASN A 46 25.84 -17.75 -8.62
C ASN A 46 26.04 -18.64 -9.85
N GLY A 47 26.44 -18.09 -11.00
CA GLY A 47 26.60 -18.83 -12.26
C GLY A 47 27.80 -19.78 -12.28
N ARG A 48 28.00 -20.59 -11.23
CA ARG A 48 29.10 -21.56 -11.10
C ARG A 48 28.61 -23.00 -10.93
N ASP A 49 27.36 -23.26 -11.28
CA ASP A 49 26.71 -24.56 -11.31
C ASP A 49 25.87 -24.69 -12.59
#